data_AF-A0AAV4F5M9-F1
#
_entry.id   AF-A0AAV4F5M9-F1
#
_cell.length_a   1.000
_cell.length_b   1.000
_cell.length_c   1.000
_cell.angle_alpha   90.00
_cell.angle_beta   90.00
_cell.angle_gamma   90.00
#
_symmetry.space_group_name_H-M   'P 1'
#
loop_
_entity.id
_entity.type
_entity.pdbx_description
1 polymer ?
#
loop_
_entity_poly.entity_id
_entity_poly.type
_entity_poly.pdbx_seq_one_letter_code
_entity_poly.pdbx_strand_id
1 'polypeptide(L)'
;MHIVAYNSDLYNNVSEAKREGKGLAIIAVFIEIGKTQHKSFYFIGEQLRWVKEKGKSRRVDFFSFSKLLPNTNEYITYEGSLTQPGCFETVTWIVLNKPLKISRKQLSQLRVLYHNHANEPGLPLSINARPLMPLNHRLLRTNINTHKRSKLCTMEKEMFYQGKV
;
A
#
# COMPACT_ATOMS: atom_id res chain seq x y z
N MET A 1 1.61 2.13 -0.75
CA MET A 1 2.27 1.23 0.22
C MET A 1 1.21 0.38 0.87
N HIS A 2 1.44 -0.94 1.01
CA HIS A 2 0.51 -1.86 1.66
C HIS A 2 1.19 -2.50 2.87
N ILE A 3 0.53 -2.46 4.04
CA ILE A 3 0.89 -3.23 5.23
C ILE A 3 -0.12 -4.37 5.33
N VAL A 4 0.36 -5.61 5.29
CA VAL A 4 -0.47 -6.81 5.23
C VAL A 4 -0.48 -7.48 6.59
N ALA A 5 -1.67 -7.68 7.15
CA ALA A 5 -1.92 -8.48 8.33
C ALA A 5 -2.84 -9.66 7.98
N TYR A 6 -2.78 -10.73 8.78
CA TYR A 6 -3.67 -11.87 8.67
C TYR A 6 -4.44 -12.08 9.97
N ASN A 7 -5.60 -12.71 9.86
CA ASN A 7 -6.44 -13.03 11.01
C ASN A 7 -5.90 -14.27 11.73
N SER A 8 -5.13 -14.06 12.79
CA SER A 8 -4.57 -15.13 13.63
C SER A 8 -5.59 -15.83 14.53
N ASP A 9 -6.76 -15.23 14.74
CA ASP A 9 -7.82 -15.82 15.55
C ASP A 9 -8.53 -16.96 14.78
N LEU A 10 -8.51 -16.89 13.44
CA LEU A 10 -9.15 -17.86 12.55
C LEU A 10 -8.16 -18.80 11.85
N TYR A 11 -6.91 -18.37 11.65
CA TYR A 11 -5.94 -19.10 10.82
C TYR A 11 -4.56 -19.19 11.47
N ASN A 12 -3.90 -20.34 11.30
CA ASN A 12 -2.60 -20.60 11.91
C ASN A 12 -1.45 -19.87 11.20
N ASN A 13 -1.63 -19.52 9.92
CA ASN A 13 -0.60 -18.88 9.12
C ASN A 13 -1.17 -18.04 7.98
N VAL A 14 -0.33 -17.14 7.45
CA VAL A 14 -0.68 -16.25 6.34
C VAL A 14 -1.04 -17.01 5.07
N SER A 15 -0.42 -18.17 4.82
CA SER A 15 -0.63 -18.94 3.60
C SER A 15 -2.04 -19.52 3.52
N GLU A 16 -2.57 -19.99 4.65
CA GLU A 16 -3.95 -20.43 4.82
C GLU A 16 -4.92 -19.25 4.72
N ALA A 17 -4.70 -18.22 5.55
CA ALA A 17 -5.55 -17.03 5.60
C ALA A 17 -5.70 -16.34 4.23
N LYS A 18 -4.66 -16.36 3.39
CA LYS A 18 -4.70 -15.80 2.03
C LYS A 18 -5.82 -16.38 1.15
N ARG A 19 -6.23 -17.63 1.37
CA ARG A 19 -7.20 -18.35 0.53
C ARG A 19 -8.61 -18.40 1.12
N GLU A 20 -8.77 -17.97 2.36
CA GLU A 20 -10.01 -18.12 3.10
C GLU A 20 -10.65 -16.76 3.42
N GLY A 21 -11.98 -16.72 3.51
CA GLY A 21 -12.74 -15.50 3.73
C GLY A 21 -12.37 -14.82 5.06
N LYS A 22 -12.29 -13.48 5.07
CA LYS A 22 -11.83 -12.69 6.25
C LYS A 22 -10.41 -13.02 6.72
N GLY A 23 -9.58 -13.59 5.84
CA GLY A 23 -8.22 -13.99 6.21
C GLY A 23 -7.22 -12.85 6.27
N LEU A 24 -7.38 -11.79 5.47
CA LEU A 24 -6.41 -10.70 5.42
C LEU A 24 -7.02 -9.32 5.71
N ALA A 25 -6.24 -8.48 6.36
CA ALA A 25 -6.47 -7.05 6.46
C ALA A 25 -5.28 -6.29 5.83
N ILE A 26 -5.55 -5.40 4.87
CA ILE A 26 -4.51 -4.60 4.23
C ILE A 26 -4.72 -3.11 4.52
N ILE A 27 -3.76 -2.50 5.21
CA ILE A 27 -3.70 -1.05 5.37
C ILE A 27 -2.94 -0.45 4.18
N ALA A 28 -3.64 0.35 3.39
CA ALA A 28 -3.11 1.03 2.23
C ALA A 28 -2.86 2.50 2.52
N VAL A 29 -1.65 2.95 2.19
CA VAL A 29 -1.19 4.32 2.34
C VAL A 29 -0.70 4.82 1.00
N PHE A 30 -1.32 5.88 0.49
CA PHE A 30 -0.81 6.57 -0.70
C PHE A 30 0.51 7.27 -0.39
N ILE A 31 1.38 7.37 -1.38
CA ILE A 31 2.66 8.08 -1.27
C ILE A 31 2.60 9.29 -2.20
N GLU A 32 2.88 10.46 -1.65
CA GLU A 32 2.93 11.74 -2.37
C GLU A 32 4.37 12.28 -2.35
N ILE A 33 4.79 12.95 -3.42
CA ILE A 33 6.08 13.64 -3.45
C ILE A 33 5.96 14.94 -2.66
N GLY A 34 6.68 15.03 -1.54
CA GLY A 34 6.81 16.23 -0.72
C GLY A 34 8.14 16.96 -0.92
N LYS A 35 8.25 18.14 -0.30
CA LYS A 35 9.48 18.95 -0.30
C LYS A 35 10.59 18.38 0.59
N THR A 36 10.21 17.70 1.68
CA THR A 36 11.13 17.23 2.73
C THR A 36 11.31 15.72 2.68
N GLN A 37 12.47 15.25 3.15
CA GLN A 37 12.75 13.83 3.31
C GLN A 37 11.97 13.23 4.48
N HIS A 38 11.36 12.07 4.26
CA HIS A 38 10.69 11.33 5.32
C HIS A 38 11.68 10.46 6.11
N LYS A 39 11.87 10.73 7.41
CA LYS A 39 12.93 10.11 8.24
C LYS A 39 12.89 8.58 8.21
N SER A 40 11.73 7.95 8.44
CA SER A 40 11.60 6.49 8.49
C SER A 40 11.71 5.85 7.10
N PHE A 41 11.30 6.56 6.06
CA PHE A 41 11.36 6.05 4.68
C PHE A 41 12.80 6.07 4.15
N TYR A 42 13.61 7.02 4.63
CA TYR A 42 15.02 7.10 4.29
C TYR A 42 15.76 5.82 4.69
N PHE A 43 15.44 5.28 5.88
CA PHE A 43 16.02 4.02 6.32
C PHE A 43 15.75 2.89 5.32
N ILE A 44 14.51 2.75 4.83
CA ILE A 44 14.17 1.77 3.78
C ILE A 44 15.06 2.01 2.55
N GLY A 45 15.12 3.25 2.07
CA GLY A 45 15.92 3.62 0.89
C GLY A 45 17.40 3.24 1.00
N GLU A 46 18.00 3.34 2.19
CA GLU A 46 19.39 2.91 2.42
C GLU A 46 19.55 1.38 2.38
N GLN A 47 18.54 0.62 2.84
CA GLN A 47 18.56 -0.84 2.75
C GLN A 47 18.39 -1.35 1.32
N LEU A 48 17.67 -0.64 0.46
CA LEU A 48 17.40 -1.05 -0.92
C LEU A 48 18.66 -1.23 -1.77
N ARG A 49 19.78 -0.58 -1.41
CA ARG A 49 21.05 -0.74 -2.14
C ARG A 49 21.59 -2.17 -2.14
N TRP A 50 21.18 -2.97 -1.16
CA TRP A 50 21.63 -4.35 -0.95
C TRP A 50 20.68 -5.40 -1.52
N VAL A 51 19.51 -4.96 -1.99
CA VAL A 51 18.43 -5.84 -2.47
C VAL A 51 17.92 -5.39 -3.84
N LYS A 52 18.84 -4.93 -4.70
CA LYS A 52 18.49 -4.43 -6.05
C LYS A 52 17.93 -5.53 -6.95
N GLU A 53 18.43 -6.75 -6.83
CA GLU A 53 18.10 -7.90 -7.67
C GLU A 53 17.13 -8.84 -6.98
N LYS A 54 16.37 -9.59 -7.76
CA LYS A 54 15.42 -10.59 -7.26
C LYS A 54 16.13 -11.69 -6.46
N GLY A 55 15.53 -12.05 -5.33
CA GLY A 55 16.03 -13.10 -4.44
C GLY A 55 17.07 -12.64 -3.41
N LYS A 56 17.58 -11.41 -3.52
CA LYS A 56 18.42 -10.81 -2.47
C LYS A 56 17.56 -10.36 -1.29
N SER A 57 18.06 -10.55 -0.08
CA SER A 57 17.38 -10.11 1.14
C SER A 57 18.38 -9.49 2.12
N ARG A 58 17.89 -8.59 2.98
CA ARG A 58 18.68 -7.99 4.06
C ARG A 58 17.82 -7.89 5.32
N ARG A 59 18.40 -8.31 6.45
CA ARG A 59 17.76 -8.17 7.75
C ARG A 59 17.70 -6.70 8.17
N VAL A 60 16.57 -6.32 8.76
CA VAL A 60 16.31 -4.98 9.29
C VAL A 60 15.88 -5.13 10.74
N ASP A 61 16.72 -4.70 11.68
CA ASP A 61 16.51 -4.96 13.12
C ASP A 61 15.62 -3.91 13.81
N PHE A 62 15.67 -2.63 13.39
CA PHE A 62 14.94 -1.55 14.05
C PHE A 62 14.06 -0.79 13.06
N PHE A 63 12.80 -1.23 12.93
CA PHE A 63 11.83 -0.61 12.03
C PHE A 63 10.46 -0.46 12.67
N SER A 64 9.93 0.77 12.69
CA SER A 64 8.63 1.08 13.29
C SER A 64 7.61 1.38 12.21
N PHE A 65 6.66 0.46 11.99
CA PHE A 65 5.59 0.63 11.01
C PHE A 65 4.72 1.85 11.30
N SER A 66 4.47 2.15 12.57
CA SER A 66 3.71 3.35 13.00
C SER A 66 4.29 4.65 12.45
N LYS A 67 5.62 4.74 12.29
CA LYS A 67 6.26 5.95 11.76
C LYS A 67 6.15 6.08 10.24
N LEU A 68 5.63 5.06 9.54
CA LEU A 68 5.26 5.14 8.13
C LEU A 68 3.77 5.44 7.93
N LEU A 69 3.00 5.49 9.02
CA LEU A 69 1.60 5.84 8.93
C LEU A 69 1.45 7.37 8.94
N PRO A 70 0.57 7.90 8.08
CA PRO A 70 0.22 9.31 8.12
C PRO A 70 -0.53 9.62 9.42
N ASN A 71 -0.38 10.86 9.92
CA ASN A 71 -1.18 11.32 11.06
C ASN A 71 -2.63 11.59 10.61
N THR A 72 -3.44 10.53 10.57
CA THR A 72 -4.89 10.53 10.37
C THR A 72 -5.50 9.25 10.95
N ASN A 73 -6.73 9.37 11.47
CA ASN A 73 -7.56 8.21 11.82
C ASN A 73 -8.67 7.97 10.79
N GLU A 74 -8.71 8.78 9.73
CA GLU A 74 -9.72 8.73 8.70
C GLU A 74 -9.34 7.70 7.61
N TYR A 75 -10.28 6.85 7.22
CA TYR A 75 -10.07 5.80 6.23
C TYR A 75 -11.36 5.42 5.51
N ILE A 76 -11.20 4.79 4.36
CA ILE A 76 -12.25 4.05 3.64
C ILE A 76 -11.93 2.56 3.77
N THR A 77 -12.94 1.73 3.94
CA THR A 77 -12.78 0.27 4.03
C THR A 77 -13.82 -0.46 3.20
N TYR A 78 -13.40 -1.57 2.58
CA TYR A 78 -14.22 -2.40 1.70
C TYR A 78 -13.64 -3.81 1.57
N GLU A 79 -14.49 -4.78 1.23
CA GLU A 79 -14.05 -6.14 0.92
C GLU A 79 -13.54 -6.24 -0.52
N GLY A 80 -12.39 -6.87 -0.71
CA GLY A 80 -11.74 -6.99 -2.00
C GLY A 80 -10.76 -8.14 -2.09
N SER A 81 -9.90 -8.07 -3.10
CA SER A 81 -8.92 -9.11 -3.39
C SER A 81 -7.48 -8.64 -3.21
N LEU A 82 -6.57 -9.61 -3.21
CA LEU A 82 -5.16 -9.35 -3.45
C LEU A 82 -4.95 -8.66 -4.82
N THR A 83 -3.99 -7.74 -4.89
CA THR A 83 -3.58 -7.08 -6.14
C THR A 83 -2.45 -7.82 -6.86
N GLN A 84 -2.14 -9.03 -6.42
CA GLN A 84 -1.08 -9.90 -6.93
C GLN A 84 -1.72 -11.21 -7.46
N PRO A 85 -1.02 -11.98 -8.30
CA PRO A 85 -1.53 -13.25 -8.84
C PRO A 85 -2.10 -14.17 -7.75
N GLY A 86 -3.14 -14.92 -8.10
CA GLY A 86 -4.02 -15.65 -7.18
C GLY A 86 -5.32 -14.88 -6.91
N CYS A 87 -5.28 -13.54 -6.87
CA CYS A 87 -6.44 -12.64 -6.86
C CYS A 87 -7.56 -13.02 -5.85
N PHE A 88 -7.22 -13.73 -4.77
CA PHE A 88 -8.19 -14.24 -3.80
C PHE A 88 -8.96 -13.10 -3.14
N GLU A 89 -10.29 -13.23 -3.06
CA GLU A 89 -11.23 -12.26 -2.48
C GLU A 89 -11.31 -12.41 -0.95
N THR A 90 -10.15 -12.29 -0.30
CA THR A 90 -9.96 -12.59 1.13
C THR A 90 -9.52 -11.38 1.95
N VAL A 91 -9.52 -10.20 1.31
CA VAL A 91 -8.90 -8.98 1.85
C VAL A 91 -9.96 -7.97 2.28
N THR A 92 -9.95 -7.62 3.56
CA THR A 92 -10.55 -6.37 4.03
C THR A 92 -9.56 -5.23 3.82
N TRP A 93 -9.86 -4.32 2.90
CA TRP A 93 -9.04 -3.16 2.61
C TRP A 93 -9.31 -2.02 3.59
N ILE A 94 -8.25 -1.32 4.01
CA ILE A 94 -8.30 -0.12 4.85
C ILE A 94 -7.42 0.94 4.19
N VAL A 95 -8.01 1.88 3.47
CA VAL A 95 -7.32 2.93 2.71
C VAL A 95 -7.33 4.22 3.52
N LEU A 96 -6.16 4.68 3.98
CA LEU A 96 -6.06 5.89 4.80
C LEU A 96 -6.29 7.17 3.97
N ASN A 97 -7.01 8.13 4.54
CA ASN A 97 -7.42 9.40 3.90
C ASN A 97 -6.28 10.44 3.80
N LYS A 98 -5.03 10.05 4.03
CA LYS A 98 -3.90 10.97 3.99
C LYS A 98 -2.68 10.27 3.41
N PRO A 99 -1.94 10.91 2.49
CA PRO A 99 -0.74 10.31 1.94
C PRO A 99 0.44 10.45 2.91
N LEU A 100 1.39 9.54 2.77
CA LEU A 100 2.75 9.68 3.30
C LEU A 100 3.58 10.50 2.32
N LYS A 101 4.16 11.61 2.77
CA LYS A 101 4.99 12.46 1.92
C LYS A 101 6.45 12.00 1.96
N ILE A 102 7.05 11.75 0.80
CA ILE A 102 8.49 11.41 0.67
C ILE A 102 9.16 12.37 -0.32
N SER A 103 10.48 12.53 -0.25
CA SER A 103 11.20 13.36 -1.21
C SER A 103 11.34 12.65 -2.57
N ARG A 104 11.56 13.43 -3.64
CA ARG A 104 11.83 12.88 -4.98
C ARG A 104 13.05 11.94 -5.00
N LYS A 105 14.07 12.22 -4.18
CA LYS A 105 15.25 11.36 -4.00
C LYS A 105 14.90 10.00 -3.39
N GLN A 106 13.95 9.96 -2.46
CA GLN A 106 13.47 8.71 -1.87
C GLN A 106 12.69 7.88 -2.88
N LEU A 107 11.86 8.51 -3.71
CA LEU A 107 11.17 7.82 -4.80
C LEU A 107 12.16 7.23 -5.82
N SER A 108 13.24 7.93 -6.17
CA SER A 108 14.25 7.40 -7.10
C SER A 108 14.96 6.17 -6.54
N GLN A 109 15.13 6.04 -5.22
CA GLN A 109 15.70 4.83 -4.61
C GLN A 109 14.82 3.59 -4.79
N LEU A 110 13.50 3.74 -4.96
CA LEU A 110 12.60 2.62 -5.25
C LEU A 110 12.67 2.19 -6.72
N ARG A 111 13.01 3.11 -7.63
CA ARG A 111 13.00 2.89 -9.08
C ARG A 111 14.29 2.26 -9.62
N VAL A 112 15.26 1.98 -8.76
CA VAL A 112 16.53 1.32 -9.12
C VAL A 112 16.55 -0.17 -8.77
N LEU A 113 15.38 -0.75 -8.50
CA LEU A 113 15.21 -2.18 -8.29
C LEU A 113 15.01 -2.89 -9.63
N TYR A 114 15.30 -4.19 -9.66
CA TYR A 114 15.29 -5.03 -10.85
C TYR A 114 14.41 -6.27 -10.65
N HIS A 115 13.78 -6.75 -11.73
CA HIS A 115 12.94 -7.95 -11.74
C HIS A 115 13.76 -9.25 -11.85
N ASN A 116 14.97 -9.15 -12.37
CA ASN A 116 15.83 -10.28 -12.70
C ASN A 116 16.69 -10.73 -11.51
N HIS A 117 17.18 -11.97 -11.57
CA HIS A 117 18.24 -12.47 -10.69
C HIS A 117 19.62 -11.92 -11.11
N ALA A 118 20.62 -12.03 -10.23
CA ALA A 118 21.96 -11.44 -10.44
C ALA A 118 22.67 -11.86 -11.74
N ASN A 119 22.35 -13.03 -12.28
CA ASN A 119 23.00 -13.60 -13.46
C ASN A 119 22.16 -13.43 -14.75
N GLU A 120 21.10 -12.62 -14.70
CA GLU A 120 20.17 -12.40 -15.81
C GLU A 120 20.27 -10.95 -16.32
N PRO A 121 19.84 -10.67 -17.57
CA PRO A 121 19.79 -9.32 -18.10
C PRO A 121 18.97 -8.38 -17.20
N GLY A 122 19.53 -7.19 -16.93
CA GLY A 122 18.93 -6.18 -16.07
C GLY A 122 17.58 -5.68 -16.60
N LEU A 123 16.48 -6.13 -16.01
CA LEU A 123 15.13 -5.64 -16.29
C LEU A 123 14.65 -4.77 -15.12
N PRO A 124 14.55 -3.44 -15.29
CA PRO A 124 14.09 -2.56 -14.21
C PRO A 124 12.70 -2.96 -13.70
N LEU A 125 12.54 -2.97 -12.38
CA LEU A 125 11.25 -3.10 -11.72
C LEU A 125 10.48 -1.79 -11.90
N SER A 126 9.83 -1.67 -13.06
CA SER A 126 9.02 -0.51 -13.45
C SER A 126 7.63 -0.58 -12.80
N ILE A 127 6.57 -0.24 -13.54
CA ILE A 127 5.18 -0.21 -13.07
C ILE A 127 4.78 -1.59 -12.53
N ASN A 128 4.72 -1.70 -11.20
CA ASN A 128 4.34 -2.89 -10.44
C ASN A 128 2.98 -2.71 -9.76
N ALA A 129 2.02 -2.16 -10.49
CA ALA A 129 0.68 -1.86 -10.01
C ALA A 129 -0.40 -2.57 -10.84
N ARG A 130 -1.43 -3.07 -10.16
CA ARG A 130 -2.64 -3.58 -10.81
C ARG A 130 -3.51 -2.40 -11.27
N PRO A 131 -4.14 -2.45 -12.46
CA PRO A 131 -5.12 -1.46 -12.88
C PRO A 131 -6.31 -1.34 -11.93
N LEU A 132 -7.06 -0.24 -12.05
CA LEU A 132 -8.32 -0.07 -11.34
C LEU A 132 -9.31 -1.16 -11.78
N MET A 133 -10.04 -1.70 -10.80
CA MET A 133 -11.09 -2.69 -11.02
C MET A 133 -12.45 -2.07 -10.69
N PRO A 134 -13.53 -2.51 -11.36
CA PRO A 134 -14.87 -1.98 -11.11
C PRO A 134 -15.32 -2.22 -9.67
N LEU A 135 -16.16 -1.31 -9.15
CA LEU A 135 -16.67 -1.42 -7.79
C LEU A 135 -17.65 -2.59 -7.63
N ASN A 136 -18.36 -2.98 -8.68
CA ASN A 136 -19.33 -4.09 -8.69
C ASN A 136 -20.32 -4.02 -7.52
N HIS A 137 -20.89 -2.83 -7.27
CA HIS A 137 -21.88 -2.58 -6.22
C HIS A 137 -21.44 -2.92 -4.78
N ARG A 138 -20.14 -3.10 -4.54
CA ARG A 138 -19.61 -3.35 -3.19
C ARG A 138 -19.86 -2.14 -2.29
N LEU A 139 -20.20 -2.42 -1.04
CA LEU A 139 -20.37 -1.40 -0.01
C LEU A 139 -19.01 -0.81 0.37
N LEU A 140 -18.88 0.51 0.22
CA LEU A 140 -17.78 1.29 0.79
C LEU A 140 -18.22 1.83 2.15
N ARG A 141 -17.40 1.62 3.18
CA ARG A 141 -17.62 2.21 4.50
C ARG A 141 -16.51 3.21 4.78
N THR A 142 -16.83 4.25 5.52
CA THR A 142 -15.85 5.29 5.87
C THR A 142 -16.20 5.94 7.19
N ASN A 143 -15.18 6.38 7.91
CA ASN A 143 -15.33 7.26 9.07
C ASN A 143 -14.96 8.73 8.74
N ILE A 144 -14.70 9.04 7.47
CA ILE A 144 -14.44 10.39 6.99
C ILE A 144 -15.71 11.23 7.14
N ASN A 145 -15.63 12.32 7.89
CA ASN A 145 -16.72 13.28 7.97
C ASN A 145 -16.68 14.20 6.74
N THR A 146 -17.46 13.88 5.71
CA THR A 146 -17.52 14.62 4.44
C THR A 146 -18.18 16.01 4.56
N HIS A 147 -18.86 16.29 5.68
CA HIS A 147 -19.51 17.58 5.96
C HIS A 147 -18.56 18.57 6.65
N LYS A 148 -17.51 18.09 7.33
CA LYS A 148 -16.46 18.95 7.90
C LYS A 148 -15.38 19.21 6.85
N ARG A 149 -15.37 20.42 6.27
CA ARG A 149 -14.25 20.88 5.43
C ARG A 149 -12.99 21.03 6.30
N SER A 150 -12.08 20.07 6.21
CA SER A 150 -10.74 20.19 6.78
C SER A 150 -9.83 21.01 5.86
N LYS A 151 -9.13 22.02 6.40
CA LYS A 151 -8.07 22.74 5.67
C LYS A 151 -6.91 21.82 5.22
N LEU A 152 -6.80 20.61 5.79
CA LEU A 152 -5.79 19.61 5.43
C LEU A 152 -6.21 18.66 4.30
N CYS A 153 -7.47 18.71 3.85
CA CYS A 153 -7.90 17.94 2.68
C CYS A 153 -7.43 18.66 1.42
N THR A 154 -6.21 18.35 0.96
CA THR A 154 -5.63 18.87 -0.28
C THR A 154 -5.96 18.02 -1.51
N MET A 155 -6.69 16.91 -1.34
CA MET A 155 -7.18 16.09 -2.45
C MET A 155 -8.42 16.78 -3.02
N GLU A 156 -8.37 17.15 -4.30
CA GLU A 156 -9.52 17.72 -5.00
C GLU A 156 -10.69 16.73 -5.01
N LYS A 157 -11.90 17.28 -4.84
CA LYS A 157 -13.13 16.51 -4.70
C LYS A 157 -13.67 16.13 -6.08
N GLU A 158 -12.91 15.37 -6.87
CA GLU A 158 -13.47 14.78 -8.09
C GLU A 158 -14.28 13.53 -7.71
N MET A 159 -15.57 13.74 -7.47
CA MET A 159 -16.54 12.66 -7.30
C MET A 159 -17.29 12.45 -8.61
N PHE A 160 -16.99 11.37 -9.32
CA PHE A 160 -17.85 10.88 -10.40
C PHE A 160 -18.76 9.77 -9.84
N TYR A 161 -20.04 10.09 -9.62
CA TYR A 161 -21.07 9.07 -9.46
C TYR A 161 -21.76 8.91 -10.81
N GLN A 162 -21.48 7.82 -11.52
CA GLN A 162 -22.39 7.33 -12.55
C GLN A 162 -23.28 6.26 -11.92
N GLY A 163 -24.46 6.68 -11.47
CA GLY A 163 -25.58 5.77 -11.31
C GLY A 163 -26.08 5.41 -12.70
N LYS A 164 -25.92 4.17 -13.14
CA LYS A 164 -26.69 3.65 -14.27
C LYS A 164 -28.06 3.23 -13.74
N VAL A 165 -29.10 3.89 -14.25
CA VAL A 165 -30.47 3.35 -14.30
C VAL A 165 -30.58 2.55 -15.59
#